data_AF-A0A7S1Q9H7-F1
#
_entry.id   AF-A0A7S1Q9H7-F1
#
_cell.length_a   1.000
_cell.length_b   1.000
_cell.length_c   1.000
_cell.angle_alpha   90.00
_cell.angle_beta   90.00
_cell.angle_gamma   90.00
#
_symmetry.space_group_name_H-M   'P 1'
#
loop_
_entity.id
_entity.type
_entity.pdbx_description
1 polymer ?
#
loop_
_entity_poly.entity_id
_entity_poly.type
_entity_poly.pdbx_seq_one_letter_code
_entity_poly.pdbx_strand_id
1 'polypeptide(L)'
;FILGPAGAGKTECWKCLQGALGKLGDKCQSKALNPKAITSNELYGYFHPQTKEWKDGILSSIFRDFAVESKTKKNSKWIVLDGIIDAEWIESMNTVMDDNKMLTLVSNERIPLTGSMRMIF
;
A
#
# COMPACT_ATOMS: atom_id res chain seq x y z
N PHE A 1 -0.46 -5.47 11.17
CA PHE A 1 -1.69 -5.11 11.86
C PHE A 1 -1.37 -4.39 13.15
N ILE A 2 -1.94 -3.21 13.36
CA ILE A 2 -1.92 -2.45 14.61
C ILE A 2 -3.37 -2.37 15.08
N LEU A 3 -3.71 -3.18 16.09
CA LEU A 3 -5.07 -3.29 16.60
C LEU A 3 -5.23 -2.47 17.89
N GLY A 4 -6.41 -1.91 18.11
CA GLY A 4 -6.73 -1.18 19.33
C GLY A 4 -7.89 -0.20 19.17
N PRO A 5 -8.46 0.30 20.27
CA PRO A 5 -9.59 1.24 20.22
C PRO A 5 -9.19 2.60 19.61
N ALA A 6 -10.19 3.43 19.30
CA ALA A 6 -9.96 4.81 18.90
C ALA A 6 -9.19 5.56 20.00
N GLY A 7 -8.25 6.42 19.60
CA GLY A 7 -7.42 7.17 20.56
C GLY A 7 -6.27 6.38 21.20
N ALA A 8 -6.10 5.08 20.93
CA ALA A 8 -5.01 4.26 21.51
C ALA A 8 -3.60 4.58 20.97
N GLY A 9 -3.39 5.68 20.24
CA GLY A 9 -2.08 6.09 19.74
C GLY A 9 -1.50 5.23 18.60
N LYS A 10 -2.31 4.40 17.94
CA LYS A 10 -1.86 3.50 16.84
C LYS A 10 -1.12 4.26 15.73
N THR A 11 -1.68 5.39 15.31
CA THR A 11 -1.09 6.25 14.29
C THR A 11 0.24 6.85 14.75
N GLU A 12 0.32 7.22 16.03
CA GLU A 12 1.53 7.78 16.61
C GLU A 12 2.64 6.73 16.75
N CYS A 13 2.28 5.47 17.00
CA CYS A 13 3.23 4.38 17.12
C CYS A 13 4.10 4.21 15.85
N TRP A 14 3.48 4.11 14.67
CA TRP A 14 4.25 3.96 13.43
C TRP A 14 4.95 5.26 13.02
N LYS A 15 4.38 6.44 13.29
CA LYS A 15 5.04 7.73 13.05
C LYS A 15 6.28 7.92 13.91
N CYS A 16 6.22 7.55 15.19
CA CYS A 16 7.35 7.60 16.10
C CYS A 16 8.48 6.68 15.62
N LEU A 17 8.14 5.45 15.18
CA LEU A 17 9.12 4.53 14.60
C LEU A 17 9.75 5.09 13.32
N GLN A 18 8.95 5.68 12.42
CA GLN A 18 9.45 6.32 11.21
C GLN A 18 10.42 7.46 11.55
N GLY A 19 10.10 8.30 12.54
CA GLY A 19 10.96 9.37 13.00
C GLY A 19 12.27 8.87 13.61
N ALA A 20 12.23 7.78 14.38
CA ALA A 20 13.41 7.14 14.94
C ALA A 20 14.32 6.56 13.85
N LEU A 21 13.76 5.87 12.85
CA LEU A 21 14.50 5.36 11.69
C LEU A 21 15.15 6.48 10.89
N GLY A 22 14.44 7.60 10.72
CA GLY A 22 14.98 8.81 10.09
C GLY A 22 16.23 9.34 10.77
N LYS A 23 16.28 9.30 12.11
CA LYS A 23 17.47 9.69 12.89
C LYS A 23 18.64 8.71 12.74
N LEU A 24 18.36 7.44 12.46
CA LEU A 24 19.36 6.40 12.18
C LEU A 24 19.86 6.42 10.72
N GLY A 25 19.35 7.34 9.90
CA GLY A 25 19.75 7.51 8.50
C GLY A 25 18.84 6.81 7.48
N ASP A 26 17.84 6.03 7.92
CA ASP A 26 16.82 5.49 7.03
C ASP A 26 15.68 6.50 6.88
N LYS A 27 15.72 7.30 5.82
CA LYS A 27 14.64 8.22 5.44
C LYS A 27 13.44 7.43 4.91
N CYS A 28 12.74 6.76 5.83
CA CYS A 28 11.58 5.95 5.52
C CYS A 28 10.46 6.81 4.92
N GLN A 29 9.98 6.41 3.74
CA GLN A 29 8.89 7.07 3.03
C GLN A 29 7.59 6.33 3.34
N SER A 30 6.56 7.06 3.78
CA SER A 30 5.25 6.48 4.08
C SER A 30 4.16 7.12 3.23
N LYS A 31 3.19 6.32 2.76
CA LYS A 31 1.95 6.79 2.14
C LYS A 31 0.77 6.17 2.88
N ALA A 32 -0.09 7.01 3.43
CA ALA A 32 -1.30 6.59 4.12
C ALA A 32 -2.52 6.80 3.21
N LEU A 33 -3.40 5.80 3.20
CA LEU A 33 -4.67 5.85 2.49
C LEU A 33 -5.76 5.16 3.32
N ASN A 34 -6.99 5.60 3.16
CA ASN A 34 -8.16 4.92 3.72
C ASN A 34 -8.88 4.16 2.60
N PRO A 35 -8.79 2.82 2.56
CA PRO A 35 -9.40 2.01 1.50
C PRO A 35 -10.90 2.17 1.39
N LYS A 36 -11.59 2.50 2.48
CA LYS A 36 -13.05 2.69 2.51
C LYS A 36 -13.50 4.07 2.05
N ALA A 37 -12.60 5.04 1.97
CA ALA A 37 -12.94 6.38 1.49
C ALA A 37 -13.07 6.45 -0.03
N ILE A 38 -12.67 5.38 -0.74
CA ILE A 38 -12.69 5.29 -2.20
C ILE A 38 -13.26 3.94 -2.63
N THR A 39 -13.65 3.84 -3.90
CA THR A 39 -14.13 2.58 -4.46
C THR A 39 -12.99 1.60 -4.74
N SER A 40 -13.27 0.30 -4.76
CA SER A 40 -12.28 -0.74 -5.12
C SER A 40 -11.64 -0.48 -6.50
N ASN A 41 -12.43 0.03 -7.45
CA ASN A 41 -11.95 0.45 -8.78
C ASN A 41 -10.96 1.62 -8.72
N GLU A 42 -11.19 2.61 -7.86
CA GLU A 42 -10.26 3.74 -7.68
C GLU A 42 -9.03 3.36 -6.86
N LEU A 43 -9.14 2.34 -6.01
CA LEU A 43 -8.03 1.82 -5.21
C LEU A 43 -7.05 1.02 -6.08
N TYR A 44 -7.54 0.04 -6.86
CA TYR A 44 -6.70 -0.88 -7.65
C TYR A 44 -6.54 -0.49 -9.12
N GLY A 45 -7.50 0.25 -9.67
CA GLY A 45 -7.60 0.55 -11.09
C GLY A 45 -8.72 -0.24 -11.77
N TYR A 46 -9.17 0.26 -12.92
CA TYR A 46 -10.26 -0.32 -13.68
C TYR A 46 -10.13 -0.01 -15.17
N PHE A 47 -10.80 -0.80 -16.00
CA PHE A 47 -10.98 -0.48 -17.43
C PHE A 47 -12.19 0.43 -17.60
N HIS A 48 -11.99 1.58 -18.24
CA HIS A 48 -13.08 2.51 -18.50
C HIS A 48 -14.13 1.83 -19.40
N PRO A 49 -15.43 1.77 -19.02
CA PRO A 49 -16.43 0.98 -19.73
C PRO A 49 -16.61 1.38 -21.21
N GLN A 50 -16.41 2.66 -21.53
CA GLN A 50 -16.60 3.20 -22.87
C GLN A 50 -15.33 3.15 -23.74
N THR A 51 -14.19 3.64 -23.23
CA THR A 51 -12.94 3.72 -24.00
C THR A 51 -12.16 2.42 -23.98
N LYS A 52 -12.46 1.51 -23.04
CA LYS A 52 -11.70 0.29 -22.74
C LYS A 52 -10.24 0.56 -22.36
N GLU A 53 -9.91 1.80 -21.99
CA GLU A 53 -8.58 2.16 -21.54
C GLU A 53 -8.42 1.81 -20.06
N TRP A 54 -7.21 1.38 -19.71
CA TRP A 54 -6.84 1.14 -18.33
C TRP A 54 -6.65 2.46 -17.59
N LYS A 55 -7.28 2.58 -16.42
CA LYS A 55 -7.04 3.68 -15.49
C LYS A 55 -6.45 3.11 -14.20
N ASP A 56 -5.27 3.59 -13.85
CA ASP A 56 -4.61 3.21 -12.61
C ASP A 56 -5.35 3.67 -11.37
N GLY A 57 -5.34 2.82 -10.35
CA GLY A 57 -5.79 3.15 -9.02
C GLY A 57 -4.71 3.82 -8.18
N ILE A 58 -5.12 4.36 -7.04
CA ILE A 58 -4.23 5.05 -6.10
C ILE A 58 -3.22 4.06 -5.52
N LEU A 59 -3.66 2.88 -5.09
CA LEU A 59 -2.77 1.88 -4.50
C LEU A 59 -1.84 1.25 -5.53
N SER A 60 -2.33 0.95 -6.74
CA SER A 60 -1.49 0.40 -7.80
C SER A 60 -0.38 1.38 -8.20
N SER A 61 -0.70 2.67 -8.31
CA SER A 61 0.27 3.73 -8.58
C SER A 61 1.34 3.83 -7.48
N ILE A 62 0.92 3.86 -6.20
CA ILE A 62 1.86 3.90 -5.06
C ILE A 62 2.76 2.66 -5.04
N PHE A 63 2.21 1.47 -5.28
CA PHE A 63 2.97 0.23 -5.36
C PHE A 63 4.02 0.28 -6.46
N ARG A 64 3.65 0.78 -7.65
CA ARG A 64 4.56 0.90 -8.79
C ARG A 64 5.70 1.87 -8.49
N ASP A 65 5.38 3.05 -7.98
CA ASP A 65 6.37 4.07 -7.63
C ASP A 65 7.36 3.53 -6.59
N PHE A 66 6.84 2.89 -5.53
CA PHE A 66 7.68 2.32 -4.49
C PHE A 66 8.54 1.16 -5.01
N ALA A 67 8.00 0.28 -5.85
CA ALA A 67 8.75 -0.82 -6.45
C ALA A 67 9.88 -0.34 -7.36
N VAL A 68 9.65 0.72 -8.15
CA VAL A 68 10.68 1.36 -8.99
C VAL A 68 11.75 2.02 -8.13
N GLU A 69 11.34 2.84 -7.16
CA GLU A 69 12.27 3.52 -6.24
C GLU A 69 13.06 2.54 -5.37
N SER A 70 12.55 1.34 -5.08
CA SER A 70 13.26 0.30 -4.33
C SER A 70 14.41 -0.35 -5.07
N LYS A 71 14.48 -0.19 -6.40
CA LYS A 71 15.63 -0.65 -7.19
C LYS A 71 16.85 0.24 -6.99
N THR A 72 16.65 1.52 -6.70
CA THR A 72 17.72 2.53 -6.60
C THR A 72 18.00 2.94 -5.17
N LYS A 73 16.97 3.06 -4.32
CA LYS A 73 17.09 3.47 -2.92
C LYS A 73 16.72 2.31 -2.00
N LYS A 74 17.58 2.07 -1.02
CA LYS A 74 17.39 1.04 0.03
C LYS A 74 16.57 1.53 1.23
N ASN A 75 16.03 2.74 1.18
CA ASN A 75 15.21 3.27 2.28
C ASN A 75 13.90 2.50 2.41
N SER A 76 13.41 2.39 3.64
CA SER A 76 12.15 1.71 3.95
C SER A 76 10.96 2.45 3.33
N LYS A 77 10.02 1.70 2.75
CA LYS A 77 8.82 2.26 2.11
C LYS A 77 7.55 1.65 2.68
N TRP A 78 6.72 2.46 3.32
CA TRP A 78 5.56 1.97 4.06
C TRP A 78 4.26 2.43 3.41
N ILE A 79 3.37 1.48 3.16
CA ILE A 79 2.01 1.74 2.70
C ILE A 79 1.09 1.50 3.90
N VAL A 80 0.42 2.54 4.37
CA VAL A 80 -0.47 2.50 5.53
C VAL A 80 -1.91 2.49 5.03
N LEU A 81 -2.63 1.43 5.32
CA LEU A 81 -4.05 1.25 4.98
C LEU A 81 -4.87 1.55 6.25
N ASP A 82 -5.15 2.82 6.48
CA ASP A 82 -5.84 3.33 7.68
C ASP A 82 -7.36 3.32 7.46
N GLY A 83 -7.96 2.16 7.71
CA GLY A 83 -9.40 1.97 7.54
C GLY A 83 -9.87 0.60 8.01
N ILE A 84 -11.19 0.41 8.05
CA ILE A 84 -11.77 -0.91 8.35
C ILE A 84 -11.47 -1.89 7.21
N ILE A 85 -11.16 -3.13 7.58
CA ILE A 85 -10.96 -4.22 6.63
C ILE A 85 -12.33 -4.69 6.15
N ASP A 86 -12.47 -4.82 4.84
CA ASP A 86 -13.69 -5.25 4.19
C ASP A 86 -13.38 -6.25 3.09
N ALA A 87 -14.29 -7.21 2.90
CA ALA A 87 -14.13 -8.31 1.97
C ALA A 87 -13.90 -7.84 0.52
N GLU A 88 -14.54 -6.74 0.10
CA GLU A 88 -14.51 -6.27 -1.29
C GLU A 88 -13.10 -5.84 -1.73
N TRP A 89 -12.39 -5.09 -0.89
CA TRP A 89 -11.06 -4.62 -1.23
C TRP A 89 -9.95 -5.58 -0.81
N ILE A 90 -10.12 -6.31 0.30
CA ILE A 90 -9.04 -7.18 0.82
C ILE A 90 -8.77 -8.38 -0.09
N GLU A 91 -9.74 -8.83 -0.89
CA GLU A 91 -9.58 -9.99 -1.77
C GLU A 91 -8.43 -9.81 -2.77
N SER A 92 -8.33 -8.62 -3.36
CA SER A 92 -7.25 -8.26 -4.29
C SER A 92 -5.88 -8.11 -3.60
N MET A 93 -5.84 -8.19 -2.26
CA MET A 93 -4.61 -8.10 -1.47
C MET A 93 -4.07 -9.46 -1.03
N ASN A 94 -4.83 -10.54 -1.18
CA ASN A 94 -4.41 -11.87 -0.71
C ASN A 94 -3.08 -12.32 -1.33
N THR A 95 -2.86 -12.09 -2.62
CA THR A 95 -1.60 -12.46 -3.31
C THR A 95 -0.40 -11.58 -2.92
N VAL A 96 -0.64 -10.45 -2.27
CA VAL A 96 0.43 -9.61 -1.70
C VAL A 96 0.77 -10.07 -0.29
N MET A 97 -0.22 -10.55 0.45
CA MET A 97 -0.09 -11.00 1.83
C MET A 97 0.43 -12.44 1.96
N ASP A 98 0.33 -13.24 0.89
CA ASP A 98 0.85 -14.59 0.81
C ASP A 98 2.36 -14.65 0.44
N ASP A 99 2.87 -15.86 0.21
CA ASP A 99 4.27 -16.09 -0.15
C ASP A 99 4.65 -15.52 -1.54
N ASN A 100 3.67 -15.24 -2.41
CA ASN A 100 3.94 -14.67 -3.72
C ASN A 100 4.45 -13.23 -3.61
N LYS A 101 3.91 -12.44 -2.66
CA LYS A 101 4.29 -11.03 -2.44
C LYS A 101 4.12 -10.19 -3.72
N MET A 102 3.04 -10.41 -4.47
CA MET A 102 2.76 -9.74 -5.75
C MET A 102 1.36 -9.12 -5.76
N LEU A 103 1.27 -7.84 -6.13
CA LEU A 103 -0.01 -7.19 -6.40
C LEU A 103 -0.42 -7.53 -7.83
N THR A 104 -1.51 -8.29 -7.97
CA THR A 104 -2.04 -8.67 -9.29
C THR A 104 -3.27 -7.83 -9.58
N LEU A 105 -3.17 -6.99 -10.60
CA LEU A 105 -4.27 -6.12 -11.03
C LEU A 105 -5.16 -6.83 -12.05
N VAL A 106 -6.39 -6.35 -12.20
CA VAL A 106 -7.33 -6.83 -13.23
C VAL A 106 -6.80 -6.60 -14.65
N SER A 107 -5.87 -5.65 -14.83
CA SER A 107 -5.11 -5.46 -16.08
C SER A 107 -4.14 -6.59 -16.41
N ASN A 108 -4.02 -7.61 -15.55
CA ASN A 108 -2.95 -8.62 -15.53
C ASN A 108 -1.55 -8.07 -15.23
N GLU A 109 -1.43 -6.80 -14.85
CA GLU A 109 -0.17 -6.25 -14.34
C GLU A 109 0.16 -6.90 -12.99
N ARG A 110 1.44 -7.25 -12.81
CA ARG A 110 1.96 -7.86 -11.58
C ARG A 110 3.06 -6.99 -11.01
N ILE A 111 2.80 -6.38 -9.86
CA ILE A 111 3.72 -5.45 -9.21
C ILE A 111 4.30 -6.11 -7.95
N PRO A 112 5.62 -6.33 -7.85
CA PRO A 112 6.21 -7.01 -6.70
C PRO A 112 6.26 -6.14 -5.45
N LEU A 113 5.93 -6.72 -4.30
CA LEU A 113 6.24 -6.17 -3.00
C LEU A 113 7.72 -6.41 -2.70
N THR A 114 8.54 -5.40 -2.98
CA THR A 114 10.00 -5.49 -2.79
C THR A 114 10.40 -5.58 -1.31
N GLY A 115 11.61 -6.08 -1.03
CA GLY A 115 12.10 -6.31 0.33
C GLY A 115 12.19 -5.06 1.23
N SER A 116 12.24 -3.86 0.66
CA SER A 116 12.21 -2.56 1.36
C SER A 116 10.80 -2.01 1.57
N MET A 117 9.79 -2.62 0.95
CA MET A 117 8.39 -2.24 1.12
C MET A 117 7.76 -2.96 2.31
N ARG A 118 6.90 -2.28 3.05
CA ARG A 118 6.07 -2.84 4.11
C ARG A 118 4.65 -2.30 4.01
N MET A 119 3.69 -3.12 4.38
CA MET A 119 2.30 -2.72 4.50
C MET A 119 1.91 -2.69 5.98
N ILE A 120 1.22 -1.63 6.37
CA ILE A 120 0.71 -1.43 7.72
C ILE A 120 -0.82 -1.33 7.60
N PHE A 121 -1.50 -2.11 8.41
CA PHE A 121 -2.96 -2.18 8.57
C PHE A 121 -3.25 -1.93 10.04
#